data_AF-A0A351FF03-F1
#
_entry.id   AF-A0A351FF03-F1
#
_cell.length_a   1.000
_cell.length_b   1.000
_cell.length_c   1.000
_cell.angle_alpha   90.00
_cell.angle_beta   90.00
_cell.angle_gamma   90.00
#
_symmetry.space_group_name_H-M   'P 1'
#
loop_
_entity.id
_entity.type
_entity.pdbx_description
1 polymer ?
#
loop_
_entity_poly.entity_id
_entity_poly.type
_entity_poly.pdbx_seq_one_letter_code
_entity_poly.pdbx_strand_id
1 'polypeptide(L)'
;EKIRAVITPRFKYLRNYTDDRPFMQPTYKDGWEVSKKFRKMMAAGEMNEVQMIFFDPDGKEPEELYDLSKDPHEINNLAKDPKYAKQLAKHRAYLAEWIKKTGDKGQEPESDIGLLCALKRWGNKCVNPEYDRVRHLLGGKAAPSNNKKKKK
;
A
#
# COMPACT_ATOMS: atom_id res chain seq x y z
N GLU A 1 4.22 -1.26 -2.59
CA GLU A 1 3.44 -1.69 -1.43
C GLU A 1 3.45 -3.21 -1.37
N LYS A 2 3.73 -3.79 -0.20
CA LYS A 2 3.76 -5.25 -0.01
C LYS A 2 2.63 -5.64 0.94
N ILE A 3 1.54 -6.15 0.36
CA ILE A 3 0.38 -6.66 1.09
C ILE A 3 0.10 -8.08 0.61
N ARG A 4 -0.30 -8.96 1.52
CA ARG A 4 -0.83 -10.29 1.19
C ARG A 4 -2.15 -10.50 1.89
N ALA A 5 -3.05 -11.25 1.26
CA ALA A 5 -4.34 -11.57 1.83
C ALA A 5 -4.63 -13.06 1.74
N VAL A 6 -5.33 -13.57 2.75
CA VAL A 6 -5.94 -14.91 2.75
C VAL A 6 -7.42 -14.72 3.01
N ILE A 7 -8.24 -15.22 2.10
CA ILE A 7 -9.70 -15.21 2.24
C ILE A 7 -10.17 -16.66 2.42
N THR A 8 -10.94 -16.88 3.47
CA THR A 8 -11.70 -18.11 3.72
C THR A 8 -13.20 -17.79 3.63
N PRO A 9 -14.11 -18.78 3.66
CA PRO A 9 -15.55 -18.52 3.51
C PRO A 9 -16.13 -17.50 4.49
N ARG A 10 -15.51 -17.31 5.66
CA ARG A 10 -15.98 -16.38 6.69
C ARG A 10 -15.02 -15.23 6.97
N PHE A 11 -13.71 -15.43 6.84
CA PHE A 11 -12.73 -14.45 7.28
C PHE A 11 -11.85 -13.98 6.13
N LYS A 12 -11.51 -12.69 6.13
CA LYS A 12 -10.41 -12.14 5.34
C LYS A 12 -9.31 -11.69 6.30
N TYR A 13 -8.10 -12.12 6.01
CA TYR A 13 -6.89 -11.71 6.70
C TYR A 13 -6.00 -10.95 5.72
N LEU A 14 -5.45 -9.81 6.14
CA LEU A 14 -4.41 -9.08 5.42
C LEU A 14 -3.16 -8.94 6.31
N ARG A 15 -2.00 -9.01 5.66
CA ARG A 15 -0.70 -8.68 6.26
C ARG A 15 -0.10 -7.51 5.48
N ASN A 16 0.04 -6.37 6.15
CA ASN A 16 0.72 -5.21 5.64
C ASN A 16 2.20 -5.29 6.03
N TYR A 17 3.10 -5.31 5.05
CA TYR A 17 4.55 -5.29 5.27
C TYR A 17 5.17 -3.90 5.04
N THR A 18 4.35 -2.94 4.64
CA THR A 18 4.71 -1.53 4.45
C THR A 18 3.69 -0.71 5.24
N ASP A 19 3.79 -0.82 6.55
CA ASP A 19 2.90 -0.26 7.58
C ASP A 19 3.33 1.13 8.05
N ASP A 20 4.52 1.59 7.67
CA ASP A 20 5.09 2.92 7.96
C ASP A 20 4.44 4.09 7.21
N ARG A 21 3.36 3.86 6.46
CA ARG A 21 2.78 4.86 5.55
C ARG A 21 1.32 4.57 5.17
N PRO A 22 0.49 5.62 4.91
CA PRO A 22 -0.94 5.48 4.60
C PRO A 22 -1.18 4.65 3.33
N PHE A 23 -2.44 4.19 3.16
CA PHE A 23 -2.91 3.57 1.92
C PHE A 23 -2.83 4.53 0.72
N MET A 24 -3.24 5.79 0.90
CA MET A 24 -3.32 6.79 -0.18
C MET A 24 -1.97 7.47 -0.48
N GLN A 25 -0.97 6.65 -0.83
CA GLN A 25 0.31 7.10 -1.34
C GLN A 25 0.17 7.88 -2.65
N PRO A 26 1.18 8.72 -3.01
CA PRO A 26 1.23 9.32 -4.34
C PRO A 26 1.27 8.26 -5.44
N THR A 27 0.34 8.33 -6.39
CA THR A 27 0.23 7.38 -7.49
C THR A 27 -0.19 8.07 -8.79
N TYR A 28 -0.16 7.34 -9.90
CA TYR A 28 -0.68 7.85 -11.17
C TYR A 28 -2.16 8.27 -11.11
N LYS A 29 -2.92 7.77 -10.11
CA LYS A 29 -4.34 8.10 -9.90
C LYS A 29 -4.55 9.46 -9.24
N ASP A 30 -3.51 10.14 -8.76
CA ASP A 30 -3.65 11.45 -8.10
C ASP A 30 -4.22 12.52 -9.04
N GLY A 31 -4.04 12.35 -10.35
CA GLY A 31 -4.62 13.24 -11.35
C GLY A 31 -6.12 13.05 -11.58
N TRP A 32 -6.71 11.96 -11.08
CA TRP A 32 -8.14 11.66 -11.29
C TRP A 32 -9.01 12.56 -10.41
N GLU A 33 -10.18 12.96 -10.92
CA GLU A 33 -11.09 13.85 -10.20
C GLU A 33 -11.55 13.27 -8.86
N VAL A 34 -11.74 11.95 -8.79
CA VAL A 34 -12.06 11.25 -7.53
C VAL A 34 -10.96 11.42 -6.47
N SER A 35 -9.69 11.24 -6.84
CA SER A 35 -8.56 11.38 -5.93
C SER A 35 -8.39 12.82 -5.45
N LYS A 36 -8.54 13.79 -6.36
CA LYS A 36 -8.54 15.22 -6.02
C LYS A 36 -9.65 15.57 -5.04
N LYS A 37 -10.87 15.06 -5.27
CA LYS A 37 -12.02 15.30 -4.40
C LYS A 37 -11.78 14.70 -3.01
N PHE A 38 -11.31 13.46 -2.91
CA PHE A 38 -10.99 12.85 -1.61
C PHE A 38 -9.92 13.65 -0.87
N ARG A 39 -8.83 14.06 -1.52
CA ARG A 39 -7.80 14.89 -0.87
C ARG A 39 -8.35 16.25 -0.39
N LYS A 40 -9.27 16.88 -1.14
CA LYS A 40 -9.95 18.11 -0.71
C LYS A 40 -10.84 17.88 0.52
N MET A 41 -11.66 16.83 0.51
CA MET A 41 -12.53 16.48 1.64
C MET A 41 -11.72 16.18 2.90
N MET A 42 -10.61 15.43 2.76
CA MET A 42 -9.68 15.16 3.86
C MET A 42 -9.08 16.46 4.42
N ALA A 43 -8.56 17.34 3.55
CA ALA A 43 -7.99 18.63 3.97
C ALA A 43 -9.03 19.58 4.59
N ALA A 44 -10.31 19.44 4.24
CA ALA A 44 -11.40 20.22 4.80
C ALA A 44 -11.96 19.64 6.12
N GLY A 45 -11.48 18.47 6.57
CA GLY A 45 -12.00 17.80 7.76
C GLY A 45 -13.40 17.22 7.59
N GLU A 46 -13.82 16.94 6.35
CA GLU A 46 -15.17 16.46 6.02
C GLU A 46 -15.30 14.93 6.07
N MET A 47 -14.19 14.22 6.33
CA MET A 47 -14.17 12.75 6.40
C MET A 47 -14.50 12.25 7.80
N ASN A 48 -15.22 11.13 7.87
CA ASN A 48 -15.40 10.41 9.12
C ASN A 48 -14.18 9.53 9.46
N GLU A 49 -14.15 8.99 10.68
CA GLU A 49 -13.04 8.16 11.18
C GLU A 49 -12.73 6.97 10.26
N VAL A 50 -13.77 6.30 9.74
CA VAL A 50 -13.63 5.15 8.84
C VAL A 50 -12.96 5.55 7.52
N GLN A 51 -13.34 6.69 6.94
CA GLN A 51 -12.76 7.19 5.70
C GLN A 51 -11.31 7.67 5.89
N MET A 52 -11.01 8.20 7.08
CA MET A 52 -9.69 8.69 7.43
C MET A 52 -8.62 7.58 7.50
N ILE A 53 -9.00 6.32 7.69
CA ILE A 53 -8.08 5.16 7.67
C ILE A 53 -7.20 5.16 6.40
N PHE A 54 -7.73 5.58 5.25
CA PHE A 54 -6.96 5.63 4.00
C PHE A 54 -5.84 6.68 3.99
N PHE A 55 -5.95 7.68 4.85
CA PHE A 55 -5.08 8.85 4.93
C PHE A 55 -4.31 8.94 6.24
N ASP A 56 -4.38 7.90 7.08
CA ASP A 56 -3.74 7.87 8.39
C ASP A 56 -2.22 8.10 8.28
N PRO A 57 -1.69 9.21 8.83
CA PRO A 57 -0.26 9.52 8.76
C PRO A 57 0.60 8.53 9.57
N ASP A 58 0.03 7.87 10.58
CA ASP A 58 0.73 6.88 11.41
C ASP A 58 0.89 5.54 10.68
N GLY A 59 0.21 5.40 9.54
CA GLY A 59 0.36 4.28 8.62
C GLY A 59 -0.74 3.25 8.74
N LYS A 60 -0.41 1.99 8.44
CA LYS A 60 -1.40 0.90 8.39
C LYS A 60 -1.20 -0.03 9.56
N GLU A 61 -2.29 -0.63 10.05
CA GLU A 61 -2.16 -1.74 10.99
C GLU A 61 -1.37 -2.89 10.33
N PRO A 62 -0.35 -3.48 10.98
CA PRO A 62 0.45 -4.54 10.36
C PRO A 62 -0.38 -5.76 9.95
N GLU A 63 -1.48 -6.00 10.68
CA GLU A 63 -2.40 -7.10 10.43
C GLU A 63 -3.84 -6.65 10.52
N GLU A 64 -4.64 -7.20 9.62
CA GLU A 64 -6.08 -6.98 9.58
C GLU A 64 -6.81 -8.32 9.51
N LEU A 65 -7.85 -8.49 10.32
CA LEU A 65 -8.71 -9.67 10.28
C LEU A 65 -10.17 -9.24 10.34
N TYR A 66 -10.97 -9.62 9.35
CA TYR A 66 -12.38 -9.26 9.24
C TYR A 66 -13.26 -10.50 9.19
N ASP A 67 -14.34 -10.50 9.97
CA ASP A 67 -15.41 -11.50 9.91
C ASP A 67 -16.46 -11.06 8.90
N LEU A 68 -16.32 -11.52 7.64
CA LEU A 68 -17.13 -11.08 6.50
C LEU A 68 -18.62 -11.38 6.67
N SER A 69 -19.00 -12.33 7.53
CA SER A 69 -20.42 -12.62 7.78
C SER A 69 -21.07 -11.62 8.72
N LYS A 70 -20.29 -10.88 9.51
CA LYS A 70 -20.77 -9.83 10.43
C LYS A 70 -20.45 -8.43 9.94
N ASP A 71 -19.35 -8.30 9.22
CA ASP A 71 -18.81 -7.05 8.73
C ASP A 71 -18.41 -7.17 7.26
N PRO A 72 -19.40 -7.13 6.34
CA PRO A 72 -19.16 -7.23 4.90
C PRO A 72 -18.41 -6.02 4.33
N HIS A 73 -18.29 -4.93 5.11
CA HIS A 73 -17.60 -3.70 4.71
C HIS A 73 -16.18 -3.61 5.26
N GLU A 74 -15.74 -4.58 6.06
CA GLU A 74 -14.36 -4.69 6.54
C GLU A 74 -13.93 -3.47 7.37
N ILE A 75 -14.84 -2.96 8.20
CA ILE A 75 -14.61 -1.74 9.01
C ILE A 75 -13.92 -2.07 10.33
N ASN A 76 -14.30 -3.18 10.97
CA ASN A 76 -13.90 -3.55 12.32
C ASN A 76 -12.75 -4.56 12.26
N ASN A 77 -11.52 -4.07 12.37
CA ASN A 77 -10.34 -4.93 12.41
C ASN A 77 -10.28 -5.74 13.73
N LEU A 78 -10.37 -7.06 13.62
CA LEU A 78 -10.37 -8.01 14.73
C LEU A 78 -8.98 -8.53 15.10
N ALA A 79 -7.91 -8.07 14.43
CA ALA A 79 -6.56 -8.60 14.62
C ALA A 79 -6.01 -8.41 16.06
N LYS A 80 -6.47 -7.37 16.76
CA LYS A 80 -6.10 -7.10 18.17
C LYS A 80 -7.09 -7.67 19.19
N ASP A 81 -8.20 -8.26 18.76
CA ASP A 81 -9.20 -8.84 19.67
C ASP A 81 -8.76 -10.26 20.11
N PRO A 82 -8.50 -10.50 21.41
CA PRO A 82 -8.07 -11.80 21.91
C PRO A 82 -9.08 -12.92 21.63
N LYS A 83 -10.36 -12.62 21.46
CA LYS A 83 -11.39 -13.61 21.09
C LYS A 83 -11.13 -14.25 19.72
N TYR A 84 -10.45 -13.53 18.82
CA TYR A 84 -10.14 -13.99 17.47
C TYR A 84 -8.68 -14.46 17.30
N ALA A 85 -7.88 -14.52 18.37
CA ALA A 85 -6.47 -14.92 18.32
C ALA A 85 -6.24 -16.29 17.63
N LYS A 86 -7.14 -17.26 17.87
CA LYS A 86 -7.09 -18.57 17.20
C LYS A 86 -7.32 -18.47 15.69
N GLN A 87 -8.25 -17.62 15.27
CA GLN A 87 -8.52 -17.40 13.83
C GLN A 87 -7.35 -16.65 13.18
N LEU A 88 -6.80 -15.64 13.83
CA LEU A 88 -5.63 -14.91 13.35
C LEU A 88 -4.43 -15.84 13.17
N ALA A 89 -4.11 -16.67 14.17
CA ALA A 89 -3.02 -17.65 14.09
C ALA A 89 -3.21 -18.64 12.93
N LYS A 90 -4.44 -19.10 12.72
CA LYS A 90 -4.78 -20.00 11.61
C LYS A 90 -4.53 -19.35 10.24
N HIS A 91 -4.94 -18.09 10.06
CA HIS A 91 -4.74 -17.37 8.78
C HIS A 91 -3.27 -16.98 8.54
N ARG A 92 -2.52 -16.66 9.61
CA ARG A 92 -1.05 -16.51 9.53
C ARG A 92 -0.40 -17.78 9.00
N ALA A 93 -0.80 -18.95 9.52
CA ALA A 93 -0.26 -20.24 9.08
C ALA A 93 -0.58 -20.51 7.59
N TYR A 94 -1.81 -20.25 7.15
CA TYR A 94 -2.18 -20.38 5.74
C TYR A 94 -1.35 -19.47 4.83
N LEU A 95 -1.15 -18.21 5.23
CA LEU A 95 -0.32 -17.30 4.46
C LEU A 95 1.14 -17.78 4.39
N ALA A 96 1.70 -18.18 5.53
CA ALA A 96 3.09 -18.64 5.62
C ALA A 96 3.31 -19.91 4.78
N GLU A 97 2.39 -20.87 4.82
CA GLU A 97 2.44 -22.08 4.00
C GLU A 97 2.40 -21.73 2.52
N TRP A 98 1.49 -20.83 2.10
CA TRP A 98 1.38 -20.39 0.71
C TRP A 98 2.65 -19.69 0.23
N ILE A 99 3.22 -18.78 1.02
CA ILE A 99 4.49 -18.09 0.71
C ILE A 99 5.60 -19.10 0.49
N LYS A 100 5.75 -20.08 1.40
CA LYS A 100 6.77 -21.13 1.32
C LYS A 100 6.57 -22.01 0.09
N LYS A 101 5.34 -22.48 -0.14
CA LYS A 101 5.00 -23.41 -1.23
C LYS A 101 5.18 -22.78 -2.62
N THR A 102 4.90 -21.49 -2.75
CA THR A 102 4.98 -20.79 -4.04
C THR A 102 6.33 -20.11 -4.29
N GLY A 103 7.16 -19.98 -3.25
CA GLY A 103 8.41 -19.23 -3.35
C GLY A 103 8.19 -17.76 -3.71
N ASP A 104 7.19 -17.13 -3.09
CA ASP A 104 6.73 -15.76 -3.36
C ASP A 104 7.91 -14.78 -3.47
N LYS A 105 8.18 -14.31 -4.70
CA LYS A 105 9.30 -13.41 -4.99
C LYS A 105 9.05 -11.98 -4.52
N GLY A 106 7.81 -11.61 -4.24
CA GLY A 106 7.49 -10.32 -3.64
C GLY A 106 7.79 -10.26 -2.14
N GLN A 107 8.54 -11.23 -1.61
CA GLN A 107 9.12 -11.14 -0.26
C GLN A 107 10.33 -10.21 -0.23
N GLU A 108 11.10 -10.15 -1.31
CA GLU A 108 12.30 -9.33 -1.45
C GLU A 108 11.98 -7.93 -1.97
N PRO A 109 12.76 -6.90 -1.59
CA PRO A 109 12.63 -5.58 -2.17
C PRO A 109 13.00 -5.57 -3.65
N GLU A 110 12.51 -4.58 -4.39
CA GLU A 110 12.93 -4.35 -5.77
C GLU A 110 14.45 -4.19 -5.85
N SER A 111 15.05 -4.66 -6.94
CA SER A 111 16.49 -4.55 -7.19
C SER A 111 16.93 -3.10 -7.44
N ASP A 112 18.19 -2.78 -7.18
CA ASP A 112 18.72 -1.42 -7.47
C ASP A 112 18.60 -1.06 -8.95
N ILE A 113 18.84 -2.02 -9.85
CA ILE A 113 18.65 -1.83 -11.30
C ILE A 113 17.18 -1.53 -11.62
N GLY A 114 16.24 -2.25 -11.00
CA GLY A 114 14.80 -2.01 -11.17
C GLY A 114 14.39 -0.61 -10.72
N LEU A 115 14.86 -0.21 -9.53
CA LEU A 115 14.63 1.14 -9.00
C LEU A 115 15.23 2.23 -9.90
N LEU A 116 16.45 2.03 -10.42
CA LEU A 116 17.10 2.95 -11.35
C LEU A 116 16.33 3.08 -12.67
N CYS A 117 15.84 1.98 -13.22
CA CYS A 117 15.00 1.99 -14.42
C CYS A 117 13.73 2.81 -14.19
N ALA A 118 13.06 2.61 -13.06
CA ALA A 118 11.88 3.39 -12.68
C ALA A 118 12.22 4.88 -12.48
N LEU A 119 13.30 5.22 -11.78
CA LEU A 119 13.75 6.60 -11.60
C LEU A 119 14.10 7.28 -12.93
N LYS A 120 14.79 6.60 -13.84
CA LYS A 120 15.11 7.13 -15.17
C LYS A 120 13.85 7.42 -15.97
N ARG A 121 12.81 6.60 -15.80
CA ARG A 121 11.52 6.73 -16.51
C ARG A 121 10.63 7.82 -15.94
N TRP A 122 10.56 7.94 -14.62
CA TRP A 122 9.54 8.75 -13.93
C TRP A 122 10.10 9.92 -13.12
N GLY A 123 11.41 9.95 -12.87
CA GLY A 123 12.12 11.06 -12.25
C GLY A 123 11.55 11.46 -10.91
N ASN A 124 11.21 12.75 -10.77
CA ASN A 124 10.69 13.35 -9.55
C ASN A 124 9.34 12.76 -9.09
N LYS A 125 8.68 11.93 -9.90
CA LYS A 125 7.46 11.20 -9.48
C LYS A 125 7.77 9.98 -8.62
N CYS A 126 9.00 9.48 -8.62
CA CYS A 126 9.46 8.43 -7.73
C CYS A 126 9.75 9.03 -6.35
N VAL A 127 8.71 9.26 -5.55
CA VAL A 127 8.82 9.97 -4.26
C VAL A 127 9.08 9.04 -3.07
N ASN A 128 8.87 7.74 -3.23
CA ASN A 128 9.00 6.79 -2.13
C ASN A 128 10.47 6.63 -1.66
N PRO A 129 10.70 6.33 -0.37
CA PRO A 129 12.05 6.26 0.22
C PRO A 129 12.92 5.12 -0.36
N GLU A 130 12.32 4.06 -0.93
CA GLU A 130 13.09 2.95 -1.49
C GLU A 130 14.05 3.42 -2.60
N TYR A 131 13.70 4.50 -3.30
CA TYR A 131 14.52 5.09 -4.35
C TYR A 131 15.75 5.81 -3.84
N ASP A 132 15.76 6.31 -2.59
CA ASP A 132 16.81 7.18 -2.07
C ASP A 132 18.19 6.51 -2.12
N ARG A 133 18.21 5.19 -1.91
CA ARG A 133 19.43 4.38 -1.97
C ARG A 133 20.09 4.33 -3.35
N VAL A 134 19.36 4.60 -4.43
CA VAL A 134 19.89 4.58 -5.81
C VAL A 134 19.87 5.94 -6.51
N ARG A 135 19.24 6.98 -5.93
CA ARG A 135 19.14 8.31 -6.58
C ARG A 135 20.49 8.90 -6.93
N HIS A 136 21.49 8.73 -6.07
CA HIS A 136 22.84 9.26 -6.28
C HIS A 136 23.53 8.68 -7.53
N LEU A 137 23.15 7.47 -7.95
CA LEU A 137 23.72 6.78 -9.10
C LEU A 137 23.22 7.33 -10.46
N LEU A 138 22.14 8.10 -10.48
CA LEU A 138 21.58 8.69 -11.70
C LEU A 138 22.29 9.98 -12.15
N GLY A 139 23.19 10.52 -11.33
CA GLY A 139 24.16 11.56 -11.68
C GLY A 139 23.58 12.81 -12.34
N GLY A 140 23.13 13.80 -11.55
CA GLY A 140 22.99 15.24 -11.89
C GLY A 140 22.13 15.66 -13.08
N LYS A 141 21.75 14.77 -14.01
CA LYS A 141 20.88 15.06 -15.13
C LYS A 141 19.46 14.80 -14.68
N ALA A 142 18.82 15.87 -14.22
CA ALA A 142 17.40 15.91 -13.94
C ALA A 142 16.63 15.13 -15.01
N ALA A 143 15.72 14.27 -14.56
CA ALA A 143 14.86 13.50 -15.45
C ALA A 143 14.25 14.43 -16.50
N PRO A 144 14.17 14.02 -17.78
CA PRO A 144 13.63 14.87 -18.83
C PRO A 144 12.24 15.34 -18.40
N SER A 145 12.08 16.66 -18.27
CA SER A 145 10.79 17.26 -17.97
C SER A 145 9.82 16.76 -19.03
N ASN A 146 8.71 16.18 -18.58
CA ASN A 146 7.73 15.55 -19.47
C ASN A 146 6.90 16.67 -20.12
N ASN A 147 7.55 17.56 -20.87
CA ASN A 147 6.93 18.62 -21.63
C ASN A 147 6.48 18.02 -22.97
N LYS A 148 5.50 17.11 -22.90
CA LYS A 148 4.70 16.77 -24.07
C LYS A 148 3.86 18.00 -24.39
N LYS A 149 4.43 18.91 -25.20
CA LYS A 149 3.65 19.86 -25.99
C LYS A 149 2.51 19.08 -26.62
N LYS A 150 1.27 19.35 -26.20
CA LYS A 150 0.07 18.99 -26.95
C LYS A 150 0.24 19.64 -28.33
N LYS A 151 0.65 18.86 -29.33
CA LYS A 151 0.48 19.28 -30.72
C LYS A 151 -1.03 19.23 -30.97
N LYS A 152 -1.55 20.40 -31.33
CA LYS A 152 -2.90 20.62 -31.87
C LYS A 152 -3.13 19.74 -33.09
#